data_AF-A0A9D5FK02-F1
#
_entry.id   AF-A0A9D5FK02-F1
#
_cell.length_a   1.000
_cell.length_b   1.000
_cell.length_c   1.000
_cell.angle_alpha   90.00
_cell.angle_beta   90.00
_cell.angle_gamma   90.00
#
_symmetry.space_group_name_H-M   'P 1'
#
loop_
_entity.id
_entity.type
_entity.pdbx_description
1 polymer ?
#
loop_
_entity_poly.entity_id
_entity_poly.type
_entity_poly.pdbx_seq_one_letter_code
_entity_poly.pdbx_strand_id
1 'polypeptide(L)'
;MGADVNAAYSSVAVLLALATTALSGEPEVRAELRKSEDKVSIASTNGITIVAIKSVSGIGGATLVQSGGPWPTNIAIRLSVKTLESFIIKTPKQSASGSLGHPGLLTITKTNDCIQIMVPYSFVEEKPEQLEFSWIDAFR
;
A
#
# COMPACT_ATOMS: atom_id res chain seq x y z
N MET A 1 43.07 21.29 -34.79
CA MET A 1 41.91 20.42 -35.10
C MET A 1 42.21 19.08 -34.48
N GLY A 2 41.58 18.60 -33.43
CA GLY A 2 40.32 18.90 -32.77
C GLY A 2 40.05 17.58 -32.04
N ALA A 3 40.08 17.61 -30.71
CA ALA A 3 40.02 16.43 -29.86
C ALA A 3 38.69 15.70 -30.00
N ASP A 4 38.69 14.37 -29.95
CA ASP A 4 37.59 13.59 -29.36
C ASP A 4 38.13 12.22 -28.93
N VAL A 5 38.68 12.20 -27.70
CA VAL A 5 38.85 10.98 -26.91
C VAL A 5 37.82 11.04 -25.79
N ASN A 6 36.60 10.59 -26.06
CA ASN A 6 35.60 10.39 -25.01
C ASN A 6 35.40 8.91 -24.75
N ALA A 7 36.14 8.46 -23.74
CA ALA A 7 35.86 7.29 -22.96
C ALA A 7 34.49 7.43 -22.28
N ALA A 8 33.67 6.38 -22.36
CA ALA A 8 32.64 6.12 -21.36
C ALA A 8 32.33 4.62 -21.36
N TYR A 9 33.15 3.86 -20.64
CA TYR A 9 32.75 2.55 -20.14
C TYR A 9 31.58 2.79 -19.18
N SER A 10 30.36 2.53 -19.63
CA SER A 10 29.19 2.63 -18.76
C SER A 10 29.11 1.36 -17.91
N SER A 11 29.47 1.51 -16.64
CA SER A 11 29.58 0.45 -15.64
C SER A 11 28.25 -0.31 -15.46
N VAL A 12 28.32 -1.64 -15.62
CA VAL A 12 27.26 -2.56 -15.15
C VAL A 12 27.29 -2.55 -13.62
N ALA A 13 26.27 -1.95 -12.99
CA ALA A 13 26.07 -2.09 -11.55
C ALA A 13 25.30 -3.40 -11.29
N VAL A 14 26.02 -4.47 -10.98
CA VAL A 14 25.42 -5.67 -10.37
C VAL A 14 25.22 -5.35 -8.89
N LEU A 15 23.99 -5.00 -8.51
CA LEU A 15 23.59 -4.94 -7.11
C LEU A 15 23.28 -6.37 -6.64
N LEU A 16 24.27 -6.98 -5.98
CA LEU A 16 24.12 -8.24 -5.25
C LEU A 16 23.39 -7.94 -3.93
N ALA A 17 22.07 -8.14 -3.90
CA ALA A 17 21.32 -8.09 -2.65
C ALA A 17 21.56 -9.39 -1.87
N LEU A 18 22.21 -9.27 -0.71
CA LEU A 18 22.34 -10.35 0.27
C LEU A 18 20.94 -10.71 0.77
N ALA A 19 20.54 -11.96 0.57
CA ALA A 19 19.33 -12.52 1.16
C ALA A 19 19.51 -12.59 2.69
N THR A 20 18.86 -11.69 3.41
CA THR A 20 18.67 -11.81 4.85
C THR A 20 17.60 -12.87 5.12
N THR A 21 18.03 -13.99 5.68
CA THR A 21 17.16 -15.04 6.20
C THR A 21 16.38 -14.49 7.40
N ALA A 22 15.08 -14.20 7.23
CA ALA A 22 14.21 -13.84 8.34
C ALA A 22 13.84 -15.11 9.13
N LEU A 23 14.49 -15.29 10.28
CA LEU A 23 14.05 -16.20 11.34
C LEU A 23 12.86 -15.53 12.07
N SER A 24 11.73 -16.24 12.15
CA SER A 24 10.41 -15.80 12.63
C SER A 24 9.63 -14.98 11.59
N GLY A 25 8.70 -15.64 10.89
CA GLY A 25 7.98 -15.08 9.75
C GLY A 25 7.20 -13.81 10.09
N GLU A 26 7.72 -12.67 9.68
CA GLU A 26 6.99 -11.40 9.71
C GLU A 26 5.75 -11.51 8.82
N PRO A 27 4.65 -10.79 9.13
CA PRO A 27 3.51 -10.75 8.26
C PRO A 27 3.90 -10.25 6.88
N GLU A 28 3.66 -11.07 5.86
CA GLU A 28 4.11 -10.78 4.50
C GLU A 28 2.91 -10.72 3.55
N VAL A 29 2.60 -9.50 3.13
CA VAL A 29 1.59 -9.23 2.10
C VAL A 29 2.24 -8.45 0.98
N ARG A 30 1.78 -8.72 -0.25
CA ARG A 30 2.05 -7.87 -1.41
C ARG A 30 0.78 -7.13 -1.81
N ALA A 31 0.95 -5.98 -2.45
CA ALA A 31 -0.15 -5.19 -2.99
C ALA A 31 -0.12 -5.20 -4.52
N GLU A 32 -1.24 -5.58 -5.12
CA GLU A 32 -1.45 -5.54 -6.56
C GLU A 32 -2.29 -4.30 -6.87
N LEU A 33 -1.66 -3.27 -7.44
CA LEU A 33 -2.31 -2.00 -7.78
C LEU A 33 -3.12 -2.13 -9.07
N ARG A 34 -4.32 -1.55 -9.09
CA ARG A 34 -5.18 -1.52 -10.28
C ARG A 34 -4.62 -0.67 -11.41
N LYS A 35 -3.83 0.36 -11.08
CA LYS A 35 -3.19 1.27 -12.04
C LYS A 35 -1.68 1.21 -11.90
N SER A 36 -0.98 1.10 -13.03
CA SER A 36 0.48 0.99 -13.09
C SER A 36 1.22 2.30 -12.76
N GLU A 37 0.54 3.45 -12.88
CA GLU A 37 1.05 4.77 -12.55
C GLU A 37 1.11 5.01 -11.03
N ASP A 38 0.25 4.36 -10.26
CA ASP A 38 0.26 4.41 -8.80
C ASP A 38 1.51 3.69 -8.25
N LYS A 39 1.95 4.09 -7.06
CA LYS A 39 3.10 3.48 -6.37
C LYS A 39 2.70 2.99 -5.00
N VAL A 40 3.25 1.85 -4.58
CA VAL A 40 3.02 1.25 -3.27
C VAL A 40 4.33 0.93 -2.58
N SER A 41 4.35 1.15 -1.27
CA SER A 41 5.40 0.68 -0.36
C SER A 41 4.73 0.04 0.86
N ILE A 42 5.23 -1.12 1.27
CA ILE A 42 4.72 -1.85 2.44
C ILE A 42 5.84 -1.94 3.46
N ALA A 43 5.54 -1.59 4.71
CA ALA A 43 6.47 -1.70 5.82
C ALA A 43 5.72 -2.13 7.08
N SER A 44 6.35 -2.95 7.92
CA SER A 44 5.82 -3.33 9.23
C SER A 44 6.59 -2.57 10.31
N THR A 45 5.88 -1.82 11.15
CA THR A 45 6.48 -1.10 12.28
C THR A 45 5.56 -1.18 13.49
N ASN A 46 6.12 -1.43 14.67
CA ASN A 46 5.37 -1.53 15.93
C ASN A 46 4.13 -2.45 15.85
N GLY A 47 4.22 -3.56 15.10
CA GLY A 47 3.11 -4.51 14.95
C GLY A 47 1.98 -4.07 14.01
N ILE A 48 2.17 -2.99 13.25
CA ILE A 48 1.23 -2.51 12.22
C ILE A 48 1.89 -2.64 10.85
N THR A 49 1.23 -3.31 9.91
CA THR A 49 1.60 -3.31 8.50
C THR A 49 1.02 -2.07 7.83
N ILE A 50 1.90 -1.16 7.41
CA ILE A 50 1.57 0.08 6.73
C ILE A 50 1.66 -0.15 5.23
N VAL A 51 0.53 0.04 4.53
CA VAL A 51 0.44 0.02 3.07
C VAL A 51 0.31 1.46 2.60
N ALA A 52 1.42 2.06 2.20
CA ALA A 52 1.46 3.43 1.69
C ALA A 52 1.31 3.45 0.17
N ILE A 53 0.30 4.15 -0.34
CA ILE A 53 0.01 4.29 -1.76
C ILE A 53 0.06 5.77 -2.13
N LYS A 54 0.82 6.06 -3.19
CA LYS A 54 0.79 7.35 -3.87
C LYS A 54 -0.04 7.19 -5.14
N SER A 55 -1.23 7.80 -5.13
CA SER A 55 -2.12 7.78 -6.30
C SER A 55 -1.85 8.98 -7.19
N VAL A 56 -1.71 8.75 -8.50
CA VAL A 56 -1.47 9.85 -9.45
C VAL A 56 -2.78 10.54 -9.82
N SER A 57 -3.84 9.78 -10.07
CA SER A 57 -5.10 10.32 -10.59
C SER A 57 -6.16 10.60 -9.52
N GLY A 58 -5.90 10.26 -8.24
CA GLY A 58 -6.88 10.34 -7.16
C GLY A 58 -7.98 9.26 -7.19
N ILE A 59 -7.99 8.37 -8.19
CA ILE A 59 -8.95 7.26 -8.30
C ILE A 59 -8.17 5.98 -8.55
N GLY A 60 -8.36 4.98 -7.71
CA GLY A 60 -7.63 3.72 -7.84
C GLY A 60 -8.19 2.60 -6.98
N GLY A 61 -7.41 1.54 -6.92
CA GLY A 61 -7.69 0.38 -6.09
C GLY A 61 -6.47 -0.51 -5.98
N ALA A 62 -6.47 -1.37 -4.96
CA ALA A 62 -5.44 -2.35 -4.74
C ALA A 62 -6.02 -3.61 -4.10
N THR A 63 -5.35 -4.73 -4.35
CA THR A 63 -5.62 -6.00 -3.69
C THR A 63 -4.41 -6.39 -2.85
N LEU A 64 -4.60 -6.58 -1.55
CA LEU A 64 -3.59 -7.22 -0.71
C LEU A 64 -3.78 -8.72 -0.76
N VAL A 65 -2.67 -9.43 -0.94
CA VAL A 65 -2.62 -10.88 -1.02
C VAL A 65 -1.44 -11.37 -0.18
N GLN A 66 -1.58 -12.55 0.44
CA GLN A 66 -0.49 -13.15 1.19
C GLN A 66 0.68 -13.44 0.25
N SER A 67 1.88 -13.04 0.64
CA SER A 67 3.11 -13.45 -0.05
C SER A 67 3.98 -14.40 0.78
N GLY A 68 3.71 -14.50 2.08
CA GLY A 68 4.45 -15.32 3.04
C GLY A 68 4.02 -15.03 4.48
N GLY A 69 4.57 -15.76 5.46
CA GLY A 69 4.30 -15.50 6.88
C GLY A 69 2.82 -15.56 7.28
N PRO A 70 2.45 -15.09 8.49
CA PRO A 70 1.05 -14.95 8.91
C PRO A 70 0.39 -13.71 8.28
N TRP A 71 -0.94 -13.71 8.19
CA TRP A 71 -1.66 -12.51 7.80
C TRP A 71 -1.49 -11.38 8.84
N PRO A 72 -1.30 -10.11 8.45
CA PRO A 72 -1.19 -9.01 9.39
C PRO A 72 -2.47 -8.83 10.22
N THR A 73 -2.32 -8.66 11.53
CA THR A 73 -3.47 -8.41 12.44
C THR A 73 -3.87 -6.94 12.48
N ASN A 74 -2.92 -6.03 12.24
CA ASN A 74 -3.17 -4.59 12.17
C ASN A 74 -2.66 -4.06 10.83
N ILE A 75 -3.57 -3.51 10.03
CA ILE A 75 -3.23 -2.88 8.75
C ILE A 75 -3.65 -1.41 8.77
N ALA A 76 -2.73 -0.54 8.37
CA ALA A 76 -2.99 0.86 8.11
C ALA A 76 -2.74 1.16 6.63
N ILE A 77 -3.75 1.65 5.93
CA ILE A 77 -3.62 2.10 4.55
C ILE A 77 -3.38 3.60 4.56
N ARG A 78 -2.29 4.06 3.95
CA ARG A 78 -1.96 5.49 3.81
C ARG A 78 -2.07 5.91 2.37
N LEU A 79 -3.10 6.67 2.04
CA LEU A 79 -3.34 7.20 0.71
C LEU A 79 -2.81 8.63 0.60
N SER A 80 -1.86 8.86 -0.30
CA SER A 80 -1.36 10.21 -0.63
C SER A 80 -2.27 10.84 -1.70
N VAL A 81 -3.41 11.35 -1.25
CA VAL A 81 -4.42 12.06 -2.05
C VAL A 81 -4.86 13.32 -1.30
N LYS A 82 -5.46 14.30 -1.97
CA LYS A 82 -5.81 15.59 -1.33
C LYS A 82 -7.02 15.43 -0.41
N THR A 83 -8.03 14.72 -0.90
CA THR A 83 -9.26 14.37 -0.17
C THR A 83 -9.64 12.91 -0.39
N LEU A 84 -10.58 12.39 0.41
CA LEU A 84 -11.10 11.03 0.26
C LEU A 84 -12.62 11.09 0.35
N GLU A 85 -13.25 11.14 -0.82
CA GLU A 85 -14.70 11.17 -0.97
C GLU A 85 -15.30 9.79 -0.74
N SER A 86 -14.60 8.76 -1.22
CA SER A 86 -15.02 7.38 -1.03
C SER A 86 -13.81 6.48 -0.87
N PHE A 87 -13.86 5.65 0.14
CA PHE A 87 -13.00 4.51 0.31
C PHE A 87 -13.88 3.29 0.55
N ILE A 88 -13.60 2.20 -0.16
CA ILE A 88 -14.35 0.95 -0.04
C ILE A 88 -13.33 -0.15 0.19
N ILE A 89 -13.60 -1.02 1.16
CA ILE A 89 -12.80 -2.21 1.47
C ILE A 89 -13.71 -3.43 1.48
N LYS A 90 -13.22 -4.54 0.92
CA LYS A 90 -14.01 -5.76 0.71
C LYS A 90 -13.18 -7.02 0.91
N THR A 91 -13.84 -8.03 1.46
CA THR A 91 -13.47 -9.45 1.37
C THR A 91 -14.66 -10.21 0.78
N PRO A 92 -14.54 -11.51 0.48
CA PRO A 92 -15.69 -12.31 0.03
C PRO A 92 -16.88 -12.33 1.02
N LYS A 93 -16.63 -12.09 2.31
CA LYS A 93 -17.65 -12.19 3.37
C LYS A 93 -18.26 -10.86 3.78
N GLN A 94 -17.55 -9.75 3.56
CA GLN A 94 -18.02 -8.45 4.03
C GLN A 94 -17.44 -7.28 3.24
N SER A 95 -18.09 -6.13 3.36
CA SER A 95 -17.64 -4.87 2.78
C SER A 95 -17.94 -3.70 3.70
N ALA A 96 -17.08 -2.68 3.65
CA ALA A 96 -17.31 -1.41 4.33
C ALA A 96 -16.91 -0.25 3.42
N SER A 97 -17.51 0.90 3.66
CA SER A 97 -17.15 2.14 3.00
C SER A 97 -17.09 3.29 3.98
N GLY A 98 -16.32 4.31 3.65
CA GLY A 98 -16.21 5.53 4.43
C GLY A 98 -15.63 6.67 3.61
N SER A 99 -15.66 7.86 4.20
CA SER A 99 -15.10 9.08 3.62
C SER A 99 -14.43 9.89 4.72
N LEU A 100 -13.53 10.79 4.34
CA LEU A 100 -12.86 11.66 5.32
C LEU A 100 -13.90 12.57 6.00
N GLY A 101 -13.81 12.69 7.33
CA GLY A 101 -14.67 13.56 8.13
C GLY A 101 -16.04 12.97 8.50
N HIS A 102 -16.34 11.73 8.11
CA HIS A 102 -17.60 11.07 8.42
C HIS A 102 -17.36 9.86 9.33
N PRO A 103 -18.08 9.75 10.47
CA PRO A 103 -17.96 8.58 11.33
C PRO A 103 -18.53 7.34 10.65
N GLY A 104 -17.91 6.18 10.91
CA GLY A 104 -18.34 4.90 10.35
C GLY A 104 -17.49 3.76 10.88
N LEU A 105 -17.61 2.59 10.26
CA LEU A 105 -16.82 1.41 10.64
C LEU A 105 -15.31 1.63 10.38
N LEU A 106 -14.98 2.40 9.35
CA LEU A 106 -13.60 2.73 9.00
C LEU A 106 -13.14 3.96 9.78
N THR A 107 -12.04 3.83 10.50
CA THR A 107 -11.37 5.00 11.10
C THR A 107 -10.50 5.65 10.04
N ILE A 108 -10.94 6.81 9.55
CA ILE A 108 -10.28 7.59 8.50
C ILE A 108 -9.81 8.91 9.11
N THR A 109 -8.51 9.17 9.03
CA THR A 109 -7.90 10.37 9.61
C THR A 109 -6.91 10.98 8.64
N LYS A 110 -6.89 12.31 8.54
CA LYS A 110 -5.86 13.02 7.78
C LYS A 110 -4.63 13.24 8.67
N THR A 111 -3.45 12.87 8.18
CA THR A 111 -2.18 13.05 8.90
C THR A 111 -1.13 13.55 7.92
N ASN A 112 -0.64 14.77 8.14
CA ASN A 112 0.30 15.45 7.25
C ASN A 112 -0.21 15.41 5.79
N ASP A 113 0.56 14.79 4.90
CA ASP A 113 0.32 14.72 3.46
C ASP A 113 -0.44 13.46 3.01
N CYS A 114 -0.99 12.67 3.96
CA CYS A 114 -1.73 11.46 3.62
C CYS A 114 -3.03 11.32 4.43
N ILE A 115 -3.91 10.48 3.92
CA ILE A 115 -5.11 10.01 4.61
C ILE A 115 -4.84 8.59 5.07
N GLN A 116 -4.92 8.37 6.38
CA GLN A 116 -4.75 7.08 7.00
C GLN A 116 -6.11 6.43 7.23
N ILE A 117 -6.24 5.17 6.83
CA ILE A 117 -7.40 4.32 7.06
C ILE A 117 -6.94 3.12 7.88
N MET A 118 -7.51 2.94 9.07
CA MET A 118 -7.31 1.72 9.84
C MET A 118 -8.28 0.64 9.33
N VAL A 119 -7.72 -0.50 8.94
CA VAL A 119 -8.51 -1.66 8.55
C VAL A 119 -9.07 -2.29 9.83
N PRO A 120 -10.40 -2.46 9.97
CA PRO A 120 -10.96 -3.12 11.14
C PRO A 120 -10.50 -4.57 11.24
N TYR A 121 -10.25 -5.06 12.46
CA TYR A 121 -9.76 -6.43 12.67
C TYR A 121 -10.67 -7.50 12.05
N SER A 122 -11.99 -7.27 12.00
CA SER A 122 -12.93 -8.19 11.37
C SER A 122 -12.63 -8.47 9.88
N PHE A 123 -11.91 -7.58 9.18
CA PHE A 123 -11.49 -7.80 7.79
C PHE A 123 -10.28 -8.73 7.64
N VAL A 124 -9.55 -8.97 8.73
CA VAL A 124 -8.29 -9.74 8.72
C VAL A 124 -8.31 -10.94 9.67
N GLU A 125 -9.28 -11.02 10.58
CA GLU A 125 -9.43 -12.08 11.58
C GLU A 125 -9.41 -13.49 10.96
N GLU A 126 -10.17 -13.68 9.88
CA GLU A 126 -10.26 -14.97 9.20
C GLU A 126 -9.13 -15.20 8.18
N LYS A 127 -8.16 -14.28 8.09
CA LYS A 127 -7.00 -14.36 7.19
C LYS A 127 -7.45 -14.57 5.75
N PRO A 128 -8.17 -13.59 5.16
CA PRO A 128 -8.72 -13.75 3.83
C PRO A 128 -7.60 -13.98 2.81
N GLU A 129 -7.84 -14.76 1.76
CA GLU A 129 -6.87 -14.92 0.67
C GLU A 129 -6.54 -13.57 0.02
N GLN A 130 -7.54 -12.69 -0.06
CA GLN A 130 -7.44 -11.37 -0.67
C GLN A 130 -8.25 -10.33 0.13
N LEU A 131 -7.67 -9.14 0.26
CA LEU A 131 -8.32 -7.95 0.81
C LEU A 131 -8.28 -6.85 -0.24
N GLU A 132 -9.43 -6.54 -0.82
CA GLU A 132 -9.56 -5.54 -1.88
C GLU A 132 -9.96 -4.19 -1.30
N PHE A 133 -9.43 -3.11 -1.88
CA PHE A 133 -9.94 -1.77 -1.61
C PHE A 133 -9.80 -0.83 -2.79
N SER A 134 -10.64 0.22 -2.79
CA SER A 134 -10.69 1.25 -3.83
C SER A 134 -10.93 2.63 -3.23
N TRP A 135 -10.48 3.68 -3.91
CA TRP A 135 -10.62 5.06 -3.46
C TRP A 135 -11.00 6.04 -4.58
N ILE A 136 -11.60 7.16 -4.17
CA ILE A 136 -11.95 8.32 -4.99
C ILE A 136 -11.61 9.61 -4.22
N ASP A 137 -10.85 10.49 -4.85
CA ASP A 137 -10.58 11.89 -4.46
C ASP A 137 -11.51 12.84 -5.25
N ALA A 138 -12.21 13.72 -4.56
CA ALA A 138 -13.16 14.67 -5.16
C ALA A 138 -12.47 15.78 -5.98
N PHE A 139 -11.21 16.12 -5.67
CA PHE A 139 -10.49 17.27 -6.22
C PHE A 139 -9.43 16.88 -7.26
N ARG A 140 -9.86 16.05 -8.21
CA ARG A 140 -9.09 15.60 -9.39
C ARG A 140 -8.52 16.75 -10.21
#